data_AF-A0A7V0XW33-F1
#
_entry.id   AF-A0A7V0XW33-F1
#
_cell.length_a   1.000
_cell.length_b   1.000
_cell.length_c   1.000
_cell.angle_alpha   90.00
_cell.angle_beta   90.00
_cell.angle_gamma   90.00
#
_symmetry.space_group_name_H-M   'P 1'
#
loop_
_entity.id
_entity.type
_entity.pdbx_description
1 polymer ?
#
loop_
_entity_poly.entity_id
_entity_poly.type
_entity_poly.pdbx_seq_one_letter_code
_entity_poly.pdbx_strand_id
1 'polypeptide(L)'
;MTLEELIGKTPYDLTEDTEAQRARKEVGKILMRKQGFTNFVSATLSKTGKCVLFETNGRPFFDVNNVLRCYRGSSRDNNPERRGEAAAAGTRTTAASGPEHGNHRSDGRRRGP
;
A
#
# COMPACT_ATOMS: atom_id res chain seq x y z
N MET A 1 -3.01 -2.34 16.51
CA MET A 1 -1.57 -2.20 16.20
C MET A 1 -1.30 -0.73 16.06
N THR A 2 -0.18 -0.25 16.59
CA THR A 2 0.27 1.14 16.36
C THR A 2 1.00 1.22 15.02
N LEU A 3 1.20 2.43 14.51
CA LEU A 3 1.97 2.64 13.29
C LEU A 3 3.42 2.15 13.44
N GLU A 4 4.05 2.43 14.58
CA GLU A 4 5.45 2.02 14.83
C GLU A 4 5.60 0.49 14.82
N GLU A 5 4.60 -0.24 15.32
CA GLU A 5 4.58 -1.71 15.31
C GLU A 5 4.50 -2.33 13.90
N LEU A 6 4.14 -1.53 12.90
CA LEU A 6 3.98 -1.93 11.50
C LEU A 6 5.18 -1.54 10.63
N ILE A 7 6.00 -0.57 11.04
CA ILE A 7 7.16 -0.14 10.27
C ILE A 7 8.16 -1.31 10.16
N GLY A 8 8.63 -1.57 8.94
CA GLY A 8 9.55 -2.66 8.63
C GLY A 8 8.90 -4.04 8.49
N LYS A 9 7.60 -4.17 8.80
CA LYS A 9 6.84 -5.40 8.56
C LYS A 9 6.16 -5.37 7.20
N THR A 10 6.10 -6.53 6.57
CA THR A 10 5.28 -6.79 5.40
C THR A 10 3.90 -7.27 5.84
N PRO A 11 2.86 -7.13 4.99
CA PRO A 11 1.56 -7.73 5.26
C PRO A 11 1.63 -9.25 5.52
N TYR A 12 2.66 -9.92 5.00
CA TYR A 12 2.88 -11.35 5.20
C TYR A 12 3.39 -11.69 6.61
N ASP A 13 4.05 -10.75 7.29
CA ASP A 13 4.51 -10.94 8.68
C ASP A 13 3.38 -10.80 9.70
N LEU A 14 2.19 -10.45 9.23
CA LEU A 14 0.99 -10.20 10.03
C LEU A 14 -0.10 -11.24 9.74
N THR A 15 0.22 -12.36 9.11
CA THR A 15 -0.76 -13.40 8.76
C THR A 15 -0.21 -14.79 8.99
N GLU A 16 -1.08 -15.78 8.96
CA GLU A 16 -0.69 -17.20 9.05
C GLU A 16 0.11 -17.63 7.82
N ASP A 17 1.06 -18.55 7.98
CA ASP A 17 1.98 -18.96 6.91
C ASP A 17 1.27 -19.45 5.64
N THR A 18 0.18 -20.21 5.82
CA THR A 18 -0.62 -20.74 4.71
C THR A 18 -1.28 -19.62 3.91
N GLU A 19 -1.80 -18.60 4.58
CA GLU A 19 -2.38 -17.42 3.95
C GLU A 19 -1.30 -16.54 3.31
N ALA A 20 -0.16 -16.36 3.98
CA ALA A 20 0.97 -15.62 3.40
C ALA A 20 1.40 -16.25 2.07
N GLN A 21 1.45 -17.58 2.00
CA GLN A 21 1.82 -18.30 0.79
C GLN A 21 0.77 -18.16 -0.32
N ARG A 22 -0.53 -18.23 0.02
CA ARG A 22 -1.63 -17.95 -0.93
C ARG A 22 -1.51 -16.54 -1.49
N ALA A 23 -1.41 -15.55 -0.61
CA ALA A 23 -1.32 -14.14 -0.96
C ALA A 23 -0.11 -13.86 -1.87
N ARG A 24 1.07 -14.40 -1.54
CA ARG A 24 2.27 -14.31 -2.40
C ARG A 24 2.05 -14.92 -3.78
N LYS A 25 1.37 -16.05 -3.88
CA LYS A 25 1.09 -16.71 -5.15
C LYS A 25 0.13 -15.91 -6.02
N GLU A 26 -0.94 -15.38 -5.42
CA GLU A 26 -2.00 -14.67 -6.14
C GLU A 26 -1.54 -13.28 -6.61
N VAL A 27 -0.99 -12.46 -5.71
CA VAL A 27 -0.63 -11.08 -6.04
C VAL A 27 0.82 -10.96 -6.53
N GLY A 28 1.70 -11.93 -6.23
CA GLY A 28 3.13 -11.84 -6.56
C GLY A 28 3.41 -11.65 -8.05
N LYS A 29 2.69 -12.37 -8.93
CA LYS A 29 2.82 -12.19 -10.38
C LYS A 29 2.41 -10.79 -10.85
N ILE A 30 1.43 -10.18 -10.18
CA ILE A 30 0.95 -8.83 -10.47
C ILE A 30 2.02 -7.81 -10.05
N LEU A 31 2.57 -7.97 -8.85
CA LEU A 31 3.64 -7.11 -8.32
C LEU A 31 4.92 -7.20 -9.16
N MET A 32 5.32 -8.41 -9.58
CA MET A 32 6.47 -8.61 -10.47
C MET A 32 6.30 -7.89 -11.81
N ARG A 33 5.07 -7.87 -12.34
CA ARG A 33 4.73 -7.15 -13.58
C ARG A 33 4.45 -5.67 -13.36
N LYS A 34 4.56 -5.18 -12.12
CA LYS A 34 4.26 -3.79 -11.73
C LYS A 34 2.85 -3.37 -12.14
N GLN A 35 1.89 -4.29 -12.09
CA GLN A 35 0.49 -4.07 -12.49
C GLN A 35 -0.37 -3.71 -11.29
N GLY A 36 -1.54 -3.12 -11.55
CA GLY A 36 -2.56 -2.92 -10.53
C GLY A 36 -3.34 -4.20 -10.23
N PHE A 37 -3.95 -4.26 -9.05
CA PHE A 37 -4.87 -5.32 -8.64
C PHE A 37 -6.11 -4.74 -7.97
N THR A 38 -7.21 -5.48 -8.05
CA THR A 38 -8.49 -5.11 -7.45
C THR A 38 -9.13 -6.30 -6.75
N ASN A 39 -9.92 -6.03 -5.71
CA ASN A 39 -10.68 -6.99 -4.92
C ASN A 39 -9.81 -8.13 -4.35
N PHE A 40 -8.56 -7.82 -4.02
CA PHE A 40 -7.67 -8.81 -3.41
C PHE A 40 -8.02 -8.94 -1.93
N VAL A 41 -8.69 -10.03 -1.57
CA VAL A 41 -9.02 -10.33 -0.18
C VAL A 41 -7.84 -11.03 0.47
N SER A 42 -7.40 -10.55 1.63
CA SER A 42 -6.36 -11.19 2.46
C SER A 42 -6.77 -11.25 3.92
N ALA A 43 -6.37 -12.32 4.61
CA ALA A 43 -6.50 -12.39 6.06
C ALA A 43 -5.26 -11.80 6.76
N THR A 44 -5.48 -11.11 7.87
CA THR A 44 -4.44 -10.53 8.72
C THR A 44 -4.79 -10.75 10.18
N LEU A 45 -3.80 -11.12 10.98
CA LEU A 45 -3.90 -11.24 12.42
C LEU A 45 -3.76 -9.86 13.07
N SER A 46 -4.76 -9.50 13.86
CA SER A 46 -4.69 -8.33 14.73
C SER A 46 -3.73 -8.56 15.90
N LYS A 47 -3.44 -7.50 16.67
CA LYS A 47 -2.56 -7.57 17.86
C LYS A 47 -3.05 -8.60 18.91
N THR A 48 -4.34 -8.92 18.91
CA THR A 48 -4.94 -9.90 19.82
C THR A 48 -5.06 -11.30 19.20
N GLY A 49 -4.49 -11.53 18.02
CA GLY A 49 -4.62 -12.79 17.28
C GLY A 49 -5.95 -12.98 16.56
N LYS A 50 -6.91 -12.04 16.66
CA LYS A 50 -8.15 -12.11 15.87
C LYS A 50 -7.82 -11.95 14.38
N CYS A 51 -8.30 -12.88 13.56
CA CYS A 51 -8.28 -12.79 12.12
C CYS A 51 -9.23 -11.68 11.62
N VAL A 52 -8.71 -10.82 10.75
CA VAL A 52 -9.44 -9.73 10.08
C VAL A 52 -9.26 -9.90 8.58
N LEU A 53 -10.37 -9.90 7.84
CA LEU A 53 -10.37 -9.97 6.39
C LEU A 53 -10.34 -8.56 5.80
N PHE A 54 -9.39 -8.30 4.90
CA PHE A 54 -9.31 -7.05 4.17
C PHE A 54 -9.47 -7.29 2.68
N GLU A 55 -10.38 -6.56 2.03
CA GLU A 55 -10.37 -6.41 0.59
C GLU A 55 -9.51 -5.21 0.20
N THR A 56 -8.48 -5.44 -0.61
CA THR A 56 -7.48 -4.45 -0.97
C THR A 56 -7.39 -4.25 -2.48
N ASN A 57 -7.35 -2.98 -2.87
CA ASN A 57 -7.02 -2.54 -4.22
C ASN A 57 -5.64 -1.89 -4.20
N GLY A 58 -4.88 -2.01 -5.28
CA GLY A 58 -3.54 -1.43 -5.39
C GLY A 58 -3.23 -0.96 -6.79
N ARG A 59 -2.68 0.25 -6.93
CA ARG A 59 -2.15 0.78 -8.20
C ARG A 59 -0.67 1.13 -8.06
N PRO A 60 0.17 0.76 -9.04
CA PRO A 60 1.58 1.16 -9.05
C PRO A 60 1.69 2.68 -9.21
N PHE A 61 2.66 3.28 -8.53
CA PHE A 61 3.05 4.68 -8.70
C PHE A 61 4.50 4.73 -9.16
N PHE A 62 4.71 5.34 -10.32
CA PHE A 62 6.01 5.47 -10.96
C PHE A 62 6.52 6.91 -10.84
N ASP A 63 7.83 7.08 -10.79
CA ASP A 63 8.45 8.40 -10.95
C ASP A 63 8.54 8.81 -12.43
N VAL A 64 9.13 9.98 -12.68
CA VAL A 64 9.34 10.55 -14.02
C VAL A 64 10.20 9.67 -14.93
N ASN A 65 11.00 8.76 -14.37
CA ASN A 65 11.87 7.83 -15.10
C ASN A 65 11.22 6.45 -15.27
N ASN A 66 9.91 6.32 -15.00
CA ASN A 66 9.16 5.08 -15.05
C ASN A 66 9.67 3.99 -14.07
N VAL A 67 10.32 4.40 -12.98
CA VAL A 67 10.75 3.51 -11.91
C VAL A 67 9.62 3.39 -10.89
N LEU A 68 9.24 2.16 -10.54
CA LEU A 68 8.21 1.91 -9.53
C LEU A 68 8.71 2.40 -8.17
N ARG A 69 8.01 3.38 -7.59
CA ARG A 69 8.34 3.94 -6.28
C ARG A 69 7.56 3.29 -5.16
N CYS A 70 6.27 3.05 -5.39
CA CYS A 70 5.39 2.42 -4.42
C CYS A 70 4.11 1.90 -5.08
N TYR A 71 3.29 1.23 -4.27
CA TYR A 71 1.89 0.95 -4.58
C TYR A 71 1.00 1.85 -3.74
N ARG A 72 0.02 2.48 -4.39
CA ARG A 72 -1.06 3.21 -3.71
C ARG A 72 -2.22 2.25 -3.53
N GLY A 73 -2.50 1.91 -2.28
CA GLY A 73 -3.55 0.97 -1.94
C GLY A 73 -4.70 1.60 -1.16
N SER A 74 -5.84 0.92 -1.20
CA SER A 74 -6.96 1.14 -0.29
C SER A 74 -7.46 -0.21 0.18
N SER A 75 -7.66 -0.36 1.49
CA SER A 75 -8.19 -1.58 2.09
C SER A 75 -9.50 -1.29 2.79
N ARG A 76 -10.44 -2.22 2.72
CA ARG A 76 -11.69 -2.19 3.48
C ARG A 76 -11.82 -3.47 4.30
N ASP A 77 -12.32 -3.34 5.53
CA ASP A 77 -12.74 -4.49 6.33
C ASP A 77 -13.85 -5.26 5.58
N ASN A 78 -13.62 -6.54 5.33
CA ASN A 78 -14.50 -7.46 4.62
C ASN A 78 -15.02 -8.57 5.55
N ASN A 79 -14.95 -8.39 6.87
CA ASN A 79 -15.50 -9.38 7.79
C ASN A 79 -17.03 -9.38 7.74
N PRO A 80 -17.68 -10.56 7.67
CA PRO A 80 -19.10 -10.65 7.38
C PRO A 80 -19.98 -10.00 8.46
N GLU A 81 -19.53 -9.94 9.71
CA GLU A 81 -20.27 -9.28 10.80
C GLU A 81 -20.31 -7.75 10.67
N ARG A 82 -19.46 -7.15 9.83
CA ARG A 82 -19.39 -5.70 9.58
C ARG A 82 -19.91 -5.27 8.22
N ARG A 83 -20.47 -6.20 7.44
CA ARG A 83 -20.91 -5.94 6.05
C ARG A 83 -22.10 -4.96 5.94
N GLY A 84 -22.72 -4.57 7.07
CA GLY A 84 -23.79 -3.57 7.16
C GLY A 84 -23.38 -2.19 7.72
N GLU A 85 -22.17 -2.05 8.28
CA GLU A 85 -21.67 -0.78 8.84
C GLU A 85 -20.76 -0.11 7.80
N ALA A 86 -21.27 0.89 7.09
CA ALA A 86 -20.63 1.44 5.91
C ALA A 86 -19.35 2.25 6.19
N ALA A 87 -18.38 2.08 5.29
CA ALA A 87 -17.42 3.06 4.76
C ALA A 87 -16.95 4.21 5.67
N ALA A 88 -15.81 4.05 6.36
CA ALA A 88 -14.87 5.15 6.67
C ALA A 88 -13.59 4.63 7.36
N ALA A 89 -12.71 3.96 6.63
CA ALA A 89 -11.31 3.84 7.03
C ALA A 89 -10.47 3.53 5.80
N GLY A 90 -10.49 4.43 4.81
CA GLY A 90 -9.48 4.42 3.78
C GLY A 90 -8.15 4.78 4.44
N THR A 91 -7.42 3.80 4.97
CA THR A 91 -6.04 3.98 5.41
C THR A 91 -5.25 4.39 4.18
N ARG A 92 -5.06 5.70 4.04
CA ARG A 92 -4.27 6.32 3.00
C ARG A 92 -2.81 6.10 3.41
N THR A 93 -2.28 4.90 3.18
CA THR A 93 -0.85 4.63 3.41
C THR A 93 -0.06 5.34 2.33
N THR A 94 0.26 6.60 2.58
CA THR A 94 1.35 7.29 1.90
C THR A 94 2.66 6.81 2.51
N ALA A 95 3.21 5.71 2.01
CA ALA A 95 4.64 5.45 2.18
C ALA A 95 5.40 6.41 1.26
N ALA A 96 5.50 7.67 1.69
CA ALA A 96 6.41 8.64 1.10
C ALA A 96 7.76 8.51 1.81
N SER A 97 8.69 7.85 1.15
CA SER A 97 10.12 7.91 1.50
C SER A 97 10.87 8.20 0.20
N GLY A 98 10.90 9.47 -0.16
CA GLY A 98 11.79 10.01 -1.18
C GLY A 98 12.34 11.33 -0.64
N PRO A 99 13.66 11.53 -0.62
CA PRO A 99 14.24 12.72 -0.01
C PRO A 99 13.81 13.96 -0.78
N GLU A 100 13.47 15.00 -0.02
CA GLU A 100 13.28 16.36 -0.50
C GLU A 100 14.50 16.75 -1.33
N HIS A 101 14.36 16.80 -2.65
CA HIS A 101 15.39 17.41 -3.49
C HIS A 101 15.27 18.91 -3.30
N GLY A 102 16.29 19.43 -2.63
CA GLY A 102 16.47 20.84 -2.33
C GLY A 102 16.23 21.73 -3.54
N ASN A 103 15.36 22.70 -3.29
CA ASN A 103 15.26 24.00 -3.91
C ASN A 103 16.55 24.46 -4.62
N HIS A 104 16.57 24.44 -5.96
CA HIS A 104 17.49 25.30 -6.72
C HIS A 104 16.70 26.45 -7.32
N ARG A 105 16.65 27.55 -6.57
CA ARG A 105 16.38 28.87 -7.14
C ARG A 105 17.54 29.22 -8.05
N SER A 106 17.27 29.34 -9.35
CA SER A 106 18.04 30.23 -10.20
C SER A 106 17.06 31.24 -10.79
N ASP A 107 17.15 32.41 -10.17
CA ASP A 107 16.51 33.68 -10.44
C ASP A 107 16.66 34.08 -11.91
N GLY A 108 15.61 34.69 -12.45
CA GLY A 108 15.59 35.14 -13.83
C GLY A 108 16.51 36.34 -14.07
N ARG A 109 16.92 36.53 -15.32
CA ARG A 109 17.06 37.86 -15.91
C ARG A 109 17.01 37.77 -17.43
N ARG A 110 15.95 38.38 -17.97
CA ARG A 110 15.83 38.84 -19.36
C ARG A 110 17.05 39.69 -19.73
N ARG A 111 17.46 39.62 -21.00
CA ARG A 111 17.77 40.80 -21.84
C ARG A 111 17.99 40.33 -23.29
N GLY A 112 17.13 40.81 -24.18
CA GLY A 112 17.44 40.92 -25.61
C GLY A 112 18.50 42.00 -25.84
N PRO A 113 18.97 42.11 -27.07
CA PRO A 113 18.49 43.20 -27.92
C PRO A 113 17.66 42.72 -29.11
#